data_AF-A0A2D0KH53-F1
#
_entry.id   AF-A0A2D0KH53-F1
#
_cell.length_a   1.000
_cell.length_b   1.000
_cell.length_c   1.000
_cell.angle_alpha   90.00
_cell.angle_beta   90.00
_cell.angle_gamma   90.00
#
_symmetry.space_group_name_H-M   'P 1'
#
loop_
_entity.id
_entity.type
_entity.pdbx_description
1 polymer ?
#
loop_
_entity_poly.entity_id
_entity_poly.type
_entity_poly.pdbx_seq_one_letter_code
_entity_poly.pdbx_strand_id
1 'polypeptide(L)'
;MCPAIRADDHHQVAGSRKITTEGDVSHRIAGSQHIQTGDATVIDSGQEIHLKSGGKVVLEAAAEITLKVGGSFLKVTPGGILCSPINVGQGSGGSGRGVSLQLPEGVAPLAQVGQLPMAEALPIIEFPAKPPCAILAQQEENWVITGAEEA
;
A
#
# COMPACT_ATOMS: atom_id res chain seq x y z
N MET A 1 1.28 17.59 19.46
CA MET A 1 -0.04 17.17 18.92
C MET A 1 0.10 17.14 17.41
N CYS A 2 0.15 15.97 16.78
CA CYS A 2 0.30 15.86 15.33
C CYS A 2 -0.95 16.39 14.63
N PRO A 3 -0.83 17.15 13.54
CA PRO A 3 -1.98 17.60 12.77
C PRO A 3 -2.69 16.36 12.18
N ALA A 4 -3.97 16.22 12.48
CA ALA A 4 -4.83 15.18 11.92
C ALA A 4 -5.82 15.84 10.97
N ILE A 5 -5.87 15.36 9.72
CA ILE A 5 -6.90 15.74 8.76
C ILE A 5 -8.15 14.91 9.07
N ARG A 6 -9.28 15.58 9.34
CA ARG A 6 -10.57 14.95 9.66
C ARG A 6 -11.59 15.22 8.54
N ALA A 7 -11.14 15.15 7.29
CA ALA A 7 -11.92 15.38 6.08
C ALA A 7 -11.19 14.69 4.91
N ASP A 8 -11.73 14.80 3.70
CA ASP A 8 -11.07 14.25 2.51
C ASP A 8 -9.79 15.04 2.17
N ASP A 9 -8.75 14.31 1.77
CA ASP A 9 -7.49 14.86 1.28
C ASP A 9 -7.29 14.45 -0.18
N HIS A 10 -7.17 15.44 -1.07
CA HIS A 10 -6.96 15.24 -2.50
C HIS A 10 -5.61 15.80 -2.88
N HIS A 11 -4.73 14.93 -3.39
CA HIS A 11 -3.38 15.32 -3.75
C HIS A 11 -3.10 15.02 -5.22
N GLN A 12 -2.90 16.07 -6.02
CA GLN A 12 -2.51 15.98 -7.43
C GLN A 12 -1.13 16.60 -7.62
N VAL A 13 -0.25 15.88 -8.29
CA VAL A 13 1.09 16.35 -8.65
C VAL A 13 1.23 16.26 -10.16
N ALA A 14 1.41 17.41 -10.83
CA ALA A 14 1.59 17.44 -12.28
C ALA A 14 2.98 16.94 -12.73
N GLY A 15 3.98 17.04 -11.84
CA GLY A 15 5.34 16.57 -12.07
C GLY A 15 5.66 15.25 -11.33
N SER A 16 6.90 15.11 -10.87
CA SER A 16 7.35 13.94 -10.12
C SER A 16 7.18 14.13 -8.62
N ARG A 17 6.72 13.09 -7.92
CA ARG A 17 6.80 12.98 -6.46
C ARG A 17 7.96 12.05 -6.07
N LYS A 18 8.87 12.52 -5.24
CA LYS A 18 9.99 11.75 -4.67
C LYS A 18 9.90 11.82 -3.15
N ILE A 19 10.04 10.69 -2.47
CA ILE A 19 9.93 10.59 -1.01
C ILE A 19 11.11 9.77 -0.51
N THR A 20 11.82 10.30 0.49
CA THR A 20 12.86 9.58 1.23
C THR A 20 12.48 9.64 2.71
N THR A 21 12.48 8.48 3.36
CA THR A 21 12.24 8.36 4.79
C THR A 21 13.40 7.57 5.39
N GLU A 22 14.08 8.17 6.37
CA GLU A 22 15.21 7.51 7.07
C GLU A 22 14.74 6.53 8.15
N GLY A 23 13.53 6.75 8.67
CA GLY A 23 12.87 5.87 9.64
C GLY A 23 11.80 4.97 9.03
N ASP A 24 10.98 4.38 9.90
CA ASP A 24 9.91 3.47 9.50
C ASP A 24 8.73 4.23 8.86
N VAL A 25 8.11 3.64 7.85
CA VAL A 25 6.82 4.09 7.29
C VAL A 25 5.74 3.08 7.62
N SER A 26 4.71 3.51 8.33
CA SER A 26 3.51 2.70 8.60
C SER A 26 2.34 3.21 7.77
N HIS A 27 1.80 2.37 6.90
CA HIS A 27 0.63 2.69 6.08
C HIS A 27 -0.56 1.84 6.51
N ARG A 28 -1.57 2.49 7.08
CA ARG A 28 -2.80 1.87 7.56
C ARG A 28 -3.99 2.43 6.79
N ILE A 29 -4.76 1.54 6.17
CA ILE A 29 -5.96 1.90 5.44
C ILE A 29 -7.13 1.12 6.06
N ALA A 30 -8.15 1.84 6.52
CA ALA A 30 -9.36 1.21 7.05
C ALA A 30 -10.25 0.66 5.93
N GLY A 31 -10.35 1.39 4.81
CA GLY A 31 -11.08 0.98 3.62
C GLY A 31 -10.22 0.24 2.59
N SER A 32 -10.48 0.51 1.31
CA SER A 32 -9.79 -0.13 0.18
C SER A 32 -8.55 0.66 -0.26
N GLN A 33 -7.53 -0.06 -0.74
CA GLN A 33 -6.39 0.52 -1.45
C GLN A 33 -6.48 0.19 -2.93
N HIS A 34 -6.50 1.22 -3.78
CA HIS A 34 -6.39 1.08 -5.24
C HIS A 34 -5.07 1.68 -5.69
N ILE A 35 -4.31 0.93 -6.49
CA ILE A 35 -3.02 1.37 -7.03
C ILE A 35 -3.05 1.10 -8.54
N GLN A 36 -2.83 2.14 -9.34
CA GLN A 36 -2.67 2.03 -10.78
C GLN A 36 -1.37 2.73 -11.16
N THR A 37 -0.52 2.01 -11.90
CA THR A 37 0.76 2.52 -12.39
C THR A 37 0.78 2.39 -13.91
N GLY A 38 1.27 3.40 -14.61
CA GLY A 38 1.27 3.43 -16.07
C GLY A 38 2.34 2.56 -16.73
N ASP A 39 3.47 2.32 -16.04
CA ASP A 39 4.62 1.57 -16.57
C ASP A 39 4.97 0.37 -15.67
N ALA A 40 5.66 0.61 -14.54
CA ALA A 40 6.10 -0.46 -13.65
C ALA A 40 5.87 -0.15 -12.17
N THR A 41 5.41 -1.16 -11.43
CA THR A 41 5.46 -1.16 -9.96
C THR A 41 6.63 -2.04 -9.53
N VAL A 42 7.66 -1.43 -8.93
CA VAL A 42 8.86 -2.12 -8.45
C VAL A 42 8.93 -2.00 -6.93
N ILE A 43 9.11 -3.13 -6.26
CA ILE A 43 9.26 -3.21 -4.79
C ILE A 43 10.55 -3.96 -4.51
N ASP A 44 11.49 -3.27 -3.86
CA ASP A 44 12.73 -3.86 -3.38
C ASP A 44 12.75 -3.81 -1.85
N SER A 45 13.08 -4.94 -1.22
CA SER A 45 13.11 -5.09 0.23
C SER A 45 14.33 -5.91 0.61
N GLY A 46 15.10 -5.43 1.58
CA GLY A 46 16.35 -6.07 1.99
C GLY A 46 16.17 -7.41 2.70
N GLN A 47 14.98 -7.73 3.21
CA GLN A 47 14.75 -8.98 3.95
C GLN A 47 13.48 -9.71 3.53
N GLU A 48 12.33 -9.03 3.47
CA GLU A 48 11.05 -9.72 3.32
C GLU A 48 9.99 -8.85 2.65
N ILE A 49 9.16 -9.49 1.83
CA ILE A 49 7.85 -8.98 1.40
C ILE A 49 6.83 -10.04 1.82
N HIS A 50 5.91 -9.70 2.72
CA HIS A 50 4.87 -10.61 3.21
C HIS A 50 3.49 -10.15 2.74
N LEU A 51 2.85 -10.96 1.90
CA LEU A 51 1.48 -10.76 1.44
C LEU A 51 0.53 -11.70 2.19
N LYS A 52 -0.24 -11.15 3.14
CA LYS A 52 -1.26 -11.89 3.87
C LYS A 52 -2.66 -11.42 3.47
N SER A 53 -3.50 -12.36 3.03
CA SER A 53 -4.92 -12.14 2.74
C SER A 53 -5.77 -13.11 3.55
N GLY A 54 -6.93 -12.65 4.01
CA GLY A 54 -7.89 -13.48 4.75
C GLY A 54 -8.86 -14.20 3.81
N GLY A 55 -8.90 -13.79 2.55
CA GLY A 55 -9.70 -14.40 1.50
C GLY A 55 -8.80 -14.96 0.39
N LYS A 56 -8.68 -14.22 -0.71
CA LYS A 56 -7.91 -14.63 -1.90
C LYS A 56 -6.78 -13.66 -2.23
N VAL A 57 -5.78 -14.16 -2.96
CA VAL A 57 -4.81 -13.36 -3.71
C VAL A 57 -4.95 -13.76 -5.17
N VAL A 58 -5.10 -12.78 -6.05
CA VAL A 58 -5.24 -12.99 -7.50
C VAL A 58 -4.11 -12.23 -8.18
N LEU A 59 -3.32 -12.94 -8.98
CA LEU A 59 -2.24 -12.38 -9.79
C LEU A 59 -2.57 -12.65 -11.25
N GLU A 60 -2.79 -11.60 -12.02
CA GLU A 60 -3.14 -11.68 -13.44
C GLU A 60 -2.05 -10.99 -14.26
N ALA A 61 -1.57 -11.70 -15.29
CA ALA A 61 -0.60 -11.17 -16.23
C ALA A 61 -0.96 -11.66 -17.64
N ALA A 62 -0.80 -10.79 -18.64
CA ALA A 62 -1.07 -11.15 -20.02
C ALA A 62 -0.01 -12.09 -20.61
N ALA A 63 1.26 -11.88 -20.24
CA ALA A 63 2.40 -12.60 -20.83
C ALA A 63 2.94 -13.70 -19.91
N GLU A 64 3.31 -13.35 -18.67
CA GLU A 64 3.90 -14.31 -17.74
C GLU A 64 3.78 -13.87 -16.27
N ILE A 65 3.79 -14.87 -15.38
CA ILE A 65 4.07 -14.69 -13.95
C ILE A 65 5.30 -15.53 -13.64
N THR A 66 6.35 -14.91 -13.07
CA THR A 66 7.59 -15.59 -12.72
C THR A 66 7.90 -15.40 -11.24
N LEU A 67 8.14 -16.50 -10.53
CA LEU A 67 8.63 -16.55 -9.15
C LEU A 67 10.00 -17.24 -9.17
N LYS A 68 11.03 -16.58 -8.65
CA LYS A 68 12.41 -17.08 -8.69
C LYS A 68 13.08 -16.93 -7.33
N VAL A 69 13.80 -17.96 -6.91
CA VAL A 69 14.64 -17.97 -5.70
C VAL A 69 15.97 -18.65 -6.04
N GLY A 70 17.06 -17.88 -6.02
CA GLY A 70 18.38 -18.38 -6.44
C GLY A 70 18.33 -18.96 -7.86
N GLY A 71 18.71 -20.23 -8.01
CA GLY A 71 18.65 -20.96 -9.29
C GLY A 71 17.28 -21.59 -9.61
N SER A 72 16.35 -21.62 -8.65
CA SER A 72 15.05 -22.26 -8.81
C SER A 72 13.96 -21.27 -9.24
N PHE A 73 13.01 -21.73 -10.04
CA PHE A 73 11.90 -20.89 -10.51
C PHE A 73 10.59 -21.64 -10.73
N LEU A 74 9.50 -20.87 -10.75
CA LEU A 74 8.17 -21.21 -11.22
C LEU A 74 7.73 -20.10 -12.18
N LYS A 75 7.40 -20.47 -13.42
CA LYS A 75 6.97 -19.54 -14.47
C LYS A 75 5.64 -20.02 -15.06
N VAL A 76 4.64 -19.15 -15.03
CA VAL A 76 3.31 -19.38 -15.60
C VAL A 76 3.23 -18.57 -16.89
N THR A 77 2.82 -19.23 -17.97
CA THR A 77 2.63 -18.62 -19.30
C THR A 77 1.30 -19.11 -19.89
N PRO A 78 0.79 -18.49 -20.96
CA PRO A 78 -0.36 -19.02 -21.69
C PRO A 78 -0.18 -20.46 -22.20
N GLY A 79 1.07 -20.90 -22.42
CA GLY A 79 1.39 -22.27 -22.85
C GLY A 79 1.49 -23.29 -21.72
N GLY A 80 1.34 -22.87 -20.45
CA GLY A 80 1.41 -23.73 -19.28
C GLY A 80 2.42 -23.26 -18.22
N ILE A 81 2.72 -24.17 -17.30
CA ILE A 81 3.58 -23.93 -16.13
C ILE A 81 4.94 -24.59 -16.35
N LEU A 82 6.01 -23.78 -16.30
CA LEU A 82 7.40 -24.23 -16.34
C LEU A 82 8.01 -24.07 -14.94
N CYS A 83 8.71 -25.09 -14.45
CA CYS A 83 9.36 -25.00 -13.14
C CYS A 83 10.68 -25.78 -13.12
N SER A 84 11.53 -25.43 -12.13
CA SER A 84 12.65 -26.27 -11.73
C SER A 84 12.15 -27.57 -11.07
N PRO A 85 13.00 -28.59 -10.85
CA PRO A 85 12.60 -29.79 -10.12
C PRO A 85 11.96 -29.45 -8.76
N ILE A 86 10.79 -30.03 -8.49
CA ILE A 86 10.02 -29.80 -7.26
C ILE A 86 9.98 -31.06 -6.41
N ASN A 87 10.02 -30.90 -5.08
CA ASN A 87 9.74 -31.98 -4.14
C ASN A 87 8.26 -31.93 -3.74
N VAL A 88 7.50 -33.00 -4.03
CA VAL A 88 6.07 -33.08 -3.72
C VAL A 88 5.86 -33.88 -2.43
N GLY A 89 5.05 -33.36 -1.51
CA GLY A 89 4.71 -34.05 -0.26
C GLY A 89 5.80 -34.00 0.82
N GLN A 90 6.75 -33.07 0.72
CA GLN A 90 7.85 -32.88 1.67
C GLN A 90 7.90 -31.41 2.14
N GLY A 91 8.16 -31.19 3.43
CA GLY A 91 8.40 -29.87 4.02
C GLY A 91 7.24 -29.27 4.84
N SER A 92 7.46 -28.05 5.33
CA SER A 92 6.49 -27.19 6.02
C SER A 92 6.45 -25.82 5.36
N GLY A 93 5.37 -25.07 5.58
CA GLY A 93 5.27 -23.69 5.08
C GLY A 93 6.34 -22.79 5.70
N GLY A 94 6.85 -21.84 4.92
CA GLY A 94 7.72 -20.78 5.44
C GLY A 94 6.97 -19.88 6.43
N SER A 95 7.70 -19.24 7.32
CA SER A 95 7.19 -18.19 8.20
C SER A 95 7.51 -16.81 7.63
N GLY A 96 6.63 -15.85 7.89
CA GLY A 96 6.82 -14.44 7.56
C GLY A 96 6.46 -13.55 8.74
N ARG A 97 6.95 -12.32 8.75
CA ARG A 97 6.70 -11.33 9.80
C ARG A 97 5.27 -10.82 9.72
N GLY A 98 4.56 -10.85 10.84
CA GLY A 98 3.24 -10.20 10.93
C GLY A 98 3.34 -8.69 10.75
N VAL A 99 2.23 -8.06 10.35
CA VAL A 99 2.11 -6.61 10.27
C VAL A 99 2.32 -5.99 11.67
N SER A 100 3.34 -5.16 11.82
CA SER A 100 3.63 -4.41 13.04
C SER A 100 3.67 -2.91 12.72
N LEU A 101 2.50 -2.28 12.73
CA LEU A 101 2.36 -0.86 12.39
C LEU A 101 2.64 0.02 13.61
N GLN A 102 3.50 1.01 13.44
CA GLN A 102 3.65 2.14 14.36
C GLN A 102 2.54 3.16 14.03
N LEU A 103 1.46 3.11 14.82
CA LEU A 103 0.31 3.98 14.59
C LEU A 103 0.50 5.35 15.25
N PRO A 104 -0.03 6.43 14.65
CA PRO A 104 -0.14 7.71 15.34
C PRO A 104 -0.95 7.60 16.63
N GLU A 105 -0.65 8.46 17.60
CA GLU A 105 -1.37 8.52 18.88
C GLU A 105 -2.88 8.67 18.66
N GLY A 106 -3.67 7.87 19.37
CA GLY A 106 -5.14 7.87 19.29
C GLY A 106 -5.74 7.06 18.13
N VAL A 107 -4.92 6.42 17.27
CA VAL A 107 -5.42 5.53 16.23
C VAL A 107 -5.44 4.09 16.72
N ALA A 108 -6.63 3.52 16.93
CA ALA A 108 -6.79 2.13 17.31
C ALA A 108 -6.34 1.17 16.19
N PRO A 109 -5.78 -0.03 16.52
CA PRO A 109 -5.48 -1.08 15.55
C PRO A 109 -6.73 -1.60 14.82
N LEU A 110 -6.54 -2.21 13.64
CA LEU A 110 -7.61 -2.89 12.88
C LEU A 110 -7.56 -4.32 13.38
N ALA A 111 -8.71 -4.99 13.37
CA ALA A 111 -8.72 -6.44 13.56
C ALA A 111 -7.79 -7.11 12.53
N GLN A 112 -7.02 -8.09 12.99
CA GLN A 112 -6.06 -8.77 12.14
C GLN A 112 -6.77 -9.67 11.14
N VAL A 113 -6.21 -9.72 9.93
CA VAL A 113 -6.62 -10.64 8.87
C VAL A 113 -6.59 -12.08 9.38
N GLY A 114 -7.77 -12.72 9.44
CA GLY A 114 -7.98 -14.09 9.96
C GLY A 114 -8.60 -14.19 11.36
N GLN A 115 -8.96 -13.07 12.00
CA GLN A 115 -9.65 -13.04 13.31
C GLN A 115 -11.03 -12.37 13.28
N LEU A 116 -11.56 -12.06 12.10
CA LEU A 116 -12.86 -11.40 12.00
C LEU A 116 -14.03 -12.41 12.07
N PRO A 117 -14.94 -12.32 13.06
CA PRO A 117 -16.26 -12.90 12.91
C PRO A 117 -16.99 -12.24 11.73
N MET A 118 -17.78 -13.03 11.02
CA MET A 118 -18.53 -12.64 9.82
C MET A 118 -19.69 -11.67 10.16
N ALA A 119 -19.40 -10.44 10.58
CA ALA A 119 -20.27 -9.26 10.50
C ALA A 119 -19.73 -8.17 11.43
N GLU A 120 -19.04 -7.18 10.87
CA GLU A 120 -19.11 -5.81 11.39
C GLU A 120 -18.69 -4.87 10.26
N ALA A 121 -19.68 -4.14 9.73
CA ALA A 121 -19.44 -3.07 8.79
C ALA A 121 -18.59 -2.02 9.51
N LEU A 122 -17.48 -1.60 8.89
CA LEU A 122 -16.71 -0.47 9.37
C LEU A 122 -17.66 0.74 9.51
N PRO A 123 -17.69 1.43 10.65
CA PRO A 123 -18.58 2.57 10.82
C PRO A 123 -18.23 3.63 9.76
N ILE A 124 -19.25 4.10 9.03
CA ILE A 124 -19.15 5.28 8.20
C ILE A 124 -18.92 6.45 9.17
N ILE A 125 -17.68 6.94 9.23
CA ILE A 125 -17.38 8.15 9.99
C ILE A 125 -17.70 9.32 9.08
N GLU A 126 -18.88 9.91 9.25
CA GLU A 126 -19.21 11.18 8.61
C GLU A 126 -18.35 12.28 9.22
N PHE A 127 -17.51 12.88 8.39
CA PHE A 127 -16.70 14.02 8.77
C PHE A 127 -17.33 15.30 8.22
N PRO A 128 -18.03 16.11 9.05
CA PRO A 128 -18.56 17.37 8.59
C PRO A 128 -17.40 18.31 8.22
N ALA A 129 -17.25 18.59 6.93
CA ALA A 129 -16.31 19.58 6.44
C ALA A 129 -16.67 20.95 7.06
N LYS A 130 -15.73 21.58 7.76
CA LYS A 130 -15.95 22.92 8.30
C LYS A 130 -15.96 23.93 7.13
N PRO A 131 -16.79 24.99 7.17
CA PRO A 131 -16.87 26.01 6.12
C PRO A 131 -15.53 26.60 5.62
N PRO A 132 -14.49 26.78 6.45
CA PRO A 132 -13.21 27.30 5.98
C PRO A 132 -12.54 26.42 4.93
N CYS A 133 -12.68 25.09 5.04
CA CYS A 133 -12.06 24.15 4.11
C CYS A 133 -12.69 24.24 2.72
N ALA A 134 -14.01 24.49 2.65
CA ALA A 134 -14.73 24.66 1.39
C ALA A 134 -14.41 25.99 0.70
N ILE A 135 -14.21 27.07 1.47
CA ILE A 135 -13.87 28.39 0.92
C ILE A 135 -12.42 28.42 0.41
N LEU A 136 -11.46 27.84 1.14
CA LEU A 136 -10.06 27.78 0.68
C LEU A 136 -9.89 26.90 -0.56
N ALA A 137 -10.68 25.82 -0.69
CA ALA A 137 -10.68 24.97 -1.89
C ALA A 137 -11.25 25.67 -3.14
N GLN A 138 -12.01 26.76 -2.98
CA GLN A 138 -12.52 27.60 -4.06
C GLN A 138 -11.59 28.76 -4.42
N GLN A 139 -10.53 28.99 -3.65
CA GLN A 139 -9.56 30.04 -3.95
C GLN A 139 -8.52 29.51 -4.95
N GLU A 140 -8.62 29.94 -6.21
CA GLU A 140 -7.52 29.83 -7.19
C GLU A 140 -6.40 30.84 -6.84
N GLU A 141 -5.82 30.72 -5.65
CA GLU A 141 -4.64 31.52 -5.33
C GLU A 141 -3.40 30.79 -5.84
N ASN A 142 -2.87 31.28 -6.96
CA ASN A 142 -1.61 30.85 -7.53
C ASN A 142 -0.46 31.35 -6.66
N TRP A 143 -0.23 30.70 -5.53
CA TRP A 143 0.89 30.97 -4.64
C TRP A 143 2.19 30.54 -5.33
N VAL A 144 2.87 31.50 -5.95
CA VAL A 144 4.21 31.30 -6.51
C VAL A 144 5.22 31.47 -5.39
N ILE A 145 5.82 30.36 -4.95
CA ILE A 145 7.05 30.43 -4.14
C ILE A 145 8.18 30.78 -5.11
N THR A 146 8.51 32.07 -5.20
CA THR A 146 9.75 32.49 -5.85
C THR A 146 10.89 32.13 -4.90
N GLY A 147 11.75 31.21 -5.32
CA GLY A 147 13.02 31.01 -4.63
C GLY A 147 13.78 32.31 -4.69
N ALA A 148 14.08 32.90 -3.53
CA ALA A 148 15.08 33.96 -3.45
C ALA A 148 16.42 33.34 -3.87
N GLU A 149 16.82 33.61 -5.11
CA GLU A 149 18.22 33.57 -5.49
C GLU A 149 18.87 34.79 -4.84
N GLU A 150 19.63 34.59 -3.77
CA GLU A 150 20.64 35.56 -3.34
C GLU A 150 21.95 34.83 -2.97
N ALA A 151 22.92 35.05 -3.86
CA ALA A 151 24.37 35.27 -3.70
C ALA A 151 25.20 34.35 -2.78
#